data_AF-A0A3N4I6P3-F1
#
_entry.id   AF-A0A3N4I6P3-F1
#
_cell.length_a   1.000
_cell.length_b   1.000
_cell.length_c   1.000
_cell.angle_alpha   90.00
_cell.angle_beta   90.00
_cell.angle_gamma   90.00
#
_symmetry.space_group_name_H-M   'P 1'
#
loop_
_entity.id
_entity.type
_entity.pdbx_description
1 polymer ?
#
loop_
_entity_poly.entity_id
_entity_poly.type
_entity_poly.pdbx_seq_one_letter_code
_entity_poly.pdbx_strand_id
1 'polypeptide(L)'
;MDEETVTFYRCKYCNLYSKSPGDSHSCCTRSGSADTEWSGTEYYLASDYQELSDEHEKELKLKKTEAFEIFPEAAKSSTISVILAAKEPSDEAVSYTLHTKQLASVSEYFKKLLQSPGKEKTDGVVTLSASSAHPVAFGYFVQFMYNKNYLLDTQHTAIAPVMHAMIYILADHLSAATLKTCSISKLKDALNDALNRPSDLTILGLVDVVYRRTGRKKEDSEPVLSKKRKLASVKSEVQEVGRDEKPSSMLFGLGKDKKDSELLYGLGIGFDADTAKPSPSTTDPLRSLVAQYTKGRWESLKNYAKCRSLLVEFPEFYADVI
;
A
#
# COMPACT_ATOMS: atom_id res chain seq x y z
N MET A 1 -8.11 51.72 4.75
CA MET A 1 -8.13 50.49 5.57
C MET A 1 -6.87 49.76 5.17
N ASP A 2 -5.91 49.65 6.08
CA ASP A 2 -4.64 49.00 5.79
C ASP A 2 -4.87 47.49 5.85
N GLU A 3 -4.57 46.78 4.75
CA GLU A 3 -4.70 45.33 4.70
C GLU A 3 -3.61 44.70 5.57
N GLU A 4 -4.04 43.99 6.62
CA GLU A 4 -3.14 43.35 7.57
C GLU A 4 -2.56 42.08 6.91
N THR A 5 -1.28 42.15 6.54
CA THR A 5 -0.55 41.01 5.97
C THR A 5 -0.01 40.14 7.11
N VAL A 6 -0.31 38.84 7.07
CA VAL A 6 0.18 37.89 8.07
C VAL A 6 1.38 37.15 7.50
N THR A 7 2.50 37.21 8.21
CA THR A 7 3.72 36.47 7.87
C THR A 7 3.66 35.07 8.46
N PHE A 8 3.83 34.05 7.63
CA PHE A 8 3.98 32.67 8.08
C PHE A 8 5.37 32.12 7.74
N TYR A 9 5.87 31.27 8.63
CA TYR A 9 7.12 30.56 8.47
C TYR A 9 6.81 29.08 8.23
N ARG A 10 7.36 28.50 7.16
CA ARG A 10 7.20 27.08 6.83
C ARG A 10 8.40 26.26 7.31
N CYS A 11 8.15 25.23 8.12
CA CYS A 11 9.20 24.34 8.56
C CYS A 11 9.69 23.47 7.39
N LYS A 12 10.99 23.51 7.06
CA LYS A 12 11.58 22.69 5.96
C LYS A 12 11.40 21.17 6.14
N TYR A 13 11.26 20.71 7.39
CA TYR A 13 11.25 19.28 7.70
C TYR A 13 9.84 18.69 7.77
N CYS A 14 8.88 19.41 8.39
CA CYS A 14 7.52 18.91 8.57
C CYS A 14 6.45 19.66 7.77
N ASN A 15 6.82 20.71 7.02
CA ASN A 15 5.89 21.56 6.26
C ASN A 15 4.78 22.24 7.07
N LEU A 16 4.84 22.23 8.40
CA LEU A 16 3.91 23.01 9.21
C LEU A 16 4.24 24.50 9.12
N TYR A 17 3.19 25.31 9.12
CA TYR A 17 3.24 26.77 9.11
C TYR A 17 3.13 27.31 10.55
N SER A 18 3.92 28.33 10.88
CA SER A 18 3.89 29.03 12.17
C SER A 18 3.81 30.54 11.97
N LYS A 19 3.12 31.25 12.86
CA LYS A 19 3.00 32.72 12.84
C LYS A 19 4.23 33.43 13.41
N SER A 20 5.04 32.73 14.19
CA SER A 20 6.31 33.28 14.67
C SER A 20 7.44 32.25 14.55
N PRO A 21 8.68 32.69 14.29
CA PRO A 21 9.83 31.79 14.18
C PRO A 21 10.25 31.19 15.54
N GLY A 22 9.53 31.53 16.63
CA GLY A 22 9.78 31.09 18.00
C GLY A 22 8.61 30.37 18.69
N ASP A 23 7.43 30.28 18.05
CA ASP A 23 6.35 29.44 18.56
C ASP A 23 6.78 27.99 18.40
N SER A 24 7.35 27.45 19.47
CA SER A 24 7.86 26.10 19.58
C SER A 24 6.71 25.10 19.61
N HIS A 25 5.94 25.02 18.53
CA HIS A 25 5.32 23.77 18.19
C HIS A 25 6.47 22.77 18.03
N SER A 26 6.48 21.75 18.88
CA SER A 26 7.48 20.69 19.02
C SER A 26 7.65 19.82 17.76
N CYS A 27 7.29 20.31 16.58
CA CYS A 27 7.17 19.55 15.35
C CYS A 27 8.45 18.80 14.97
N CYS A 28 9.64 19.35 15.30
CA CYS A 28 10.92 18.82 14.81
C CYS A 28 12.03 18.64 15.86
N THR A 29 11.74 18.69 17.17
CA THR A 29 12.77 18.53 18.22
C THR A 29 13.43 17.14 18.26
N ARG A 30 12.98 16.17 17.44
CA ARG A 30 13.57 14.83 17.37
C ARG A 30 14.87 14.73 16.57
N SER A 31 15.28 15.73 15.79
CA SER A 31 16.52 15.64 14.98
C SER A 31 17.78 16.16 15.65
N GLY A 32 17.72 16.76 16.84
CA GLY A 32 18.91 17.21 17.59
C GLY A 32 19.75 18.29 16.91
N SER A 33 19.33 18.83 15.76
CA SER A 33 19.98 19.96 15.11
C SER A 33 19.32 21.26 15.57
N ALA A 34 20.07 22.14 16.24
CA ALA A 34 19.59 23.45 16.67
C ALA A 34 19.28 24.41 15.51
N ASP A 35 19.68 24.07 14.28
CA ASP A 35 19.51 24.89 13.09
C ASP A 35 18.21 24.54 12.37
N THR A 36 17.09 25.04 12.90
CA THR A 36 15.81 25.02 12.18
C THR A 36 15.84 26.16 11.16
N GLU A 37 16.35 25.89 9.97
CA GLU A 37 16.37 26.87 8.89
C GLU A 37 14.95 27.00 8.31
N TRP A 38 14.25 28.08 8.67
CA TRP A 38 12.94 28.42 8.11
C TRP A 38 13.14 29.03 6.72
N SER A 39 12.57 28.43 5.68
CA SER A 39 12.61 29.00 4.32
C SER A 39 11.27 29.55 3.89
N GLY A 40 11.29 30.80 3.44
CA GLY A 40 10.19 31.44 2.73
C GLY A 40 9.24 32.19 3.65
N THR A 41 9.12 33.50 3.39
CA THR A 41 7.98 34.32 3.78
C THR A 41 6.94 34.19 2.67
N GLU A 42 5.90 33.40 2.89
CA GLU A 42 4.70 33.45 2.04
C GLU A 42 3.76 34.49 2.67
N TYR A 43 3.40 35.51 1.90
CA TYR A 43 2.45 36.54 2.31
C TYR A 43 1.05 36.08 1.90
N TYR A 44 0.19 35.84 2.89
CA TYR A 44 -1.23 35.59 2.68
C TYR A 44 -2.01 36.78 3.24
N LEU A 45 -3.07 37.18 2.53
CA LEU A 45 -4.07 38.06 3.11
C LEU A 45 -4.77 37.31 4.25
N ALA A 46 -5.01 37.98 5.38
CA ALA A 46 -5.64 37.34 6.55
C ALA A 46 -7.02 36.73 6.20
N SER A 47 -7.72 37.31 5.21
CA SER A 47 -8.97 36.79 4.66
C SER A 47 -8.81 35.40 4.05
N ASP A 48 -7.79 35.20 3.23
CA ASP A 48 -7.58 33.97 2.46
C ASP A 48 -7.21 32.80 3.38
N TYR A 49 -6.49 33.10 4.47
CA TYR A 49 -6.16 32.10 5.50
C TYR A 49 -7.41 31.65 6.28
N GLN A 50 -8.27 32.60 6.65
CA GLN A 50 -9.50 32.30 7.38
C GLN A 50 -10.40 31.37 6.55
N GLU A 51 -10.56 31.67 5.25
CA GLU A 51 -11.33 30.83 4.32
C GLU A 51 -10.75 29.41 4.17
N LEU A 52 -9.43 29.28 3.99
CA LEU A 52 -8.77 27.96 3.91
C LEU A 52 -8.88 27.15 5.22
N SER A 53 -8.77 27.83 6.36
CA SER A 53 -8.93 27.19 7.68
C SER A 53 -10.35 26.70 7.90
N ASP A 54 -11.35 27.52 7.57
CA ASP A 54 -12.77 27.20 7.73
C ASP A 54 -13.19 26.05 6.80
N GLU A 55 -12.68 26.03 5.56
CA GLU A 55 -12.94 24.94 4.61
C GLU A 55 -12.32 23.62 5.07
N HIS A 56 -11.08 23.66 5.57
CA HIS A 56 -10.42 22.47 6.13
C HIS A 56 -11.15 21.94 7.38
N GLU A 57 -11.57 22.83 8.28
CA GLU A 57 -12.33 22.45 9.47
C GLU A 57 -13.71 21.87 9.11
N LYS A 58 -14.37 22.43 8.09
CA LYS A 58 -15.65 21.91 7.58
C LYS A 58 -15.49 20.52 6.97
N GLU A 59 -14.44 20.28 6.18
CA GLU A 59 -14.13 18.94 5.67
C GLU A 59 -13.87 17.94 6.81
N LEU A 60 -13.08 18.34 7.82
CA LEU A 60 -12.79 17.52 9.00
C LEU A 60 -14.06 17.17 9.78
N LYS A 61 -14.97 18.13 9.95
CA LYS A 61 -16.27 17.91 10.60
C LYS A 61 -17.13 16.95 9.79
N LEU A 62 -17.25 17.16 8.48
CA LEU A 62 -18.04 16.30 7.59
C LEU A 62 -17.54 14.85 7.62
N LYS A 63 -16.21 14.67 7.48
CA LYS A 63 -15.53 13.36 7.54
C LYS A 63 -15.70 12.67 8.89
N LYS A 64 -15.75 13.42 9.99
CA LYS A 64 -16.02 12.85 11.33
C LYS A 64 -17.44 12.29 11.40
N THR A 65 -18.46 13.04 10.99
CA THR A 65 -19.86 12.59 11.06
C THR A 65 -20.09 11.28 10.32
N GLU A 66 -19.58 11.15 9.09
CA GLU A 66 -19.76 9.94 8.29
C GLU A 66 -19.08 8.70 8.92
N ALA A 67 -17.91 8.87 9.51
CA ALA A 67 -17.20 7.77 10.18
C ALA A 67 -17.95 7.28 11.44
N PHE A 68 -18.61 8.18 12.19
CA PHE A 68 -19.31 7.82 13.42
C PHE A 68 -20.61 7.03 13.16
N GLU A 69 -21.27 7.21 12.02
CA GLU A 69 -22.51 6.47 11.70
C GLU A 69 -22.25 5.01 11.30
N ILE A 70 -21.05 4.69 10.79
CA ILE A 70 -20.70 3.35 10.33
C ILE A 70 -20.58 2.37 11.51
N PHE A 71 -20.14 2.82 12.69
CA PHE A 71 -19.88 1.93 13.83
C PHE A 71 -21.13 1.31 14.47
N PRO A 72 -22.22 2.06 14.76
CA PRO A 72 -23.41 1.47 15.34
C PRO A 72 -24.07 0.41 14.45
N GLU A 73 -24.04 0.60 13.13
CA GLU A 73 -24.59 -0.40 12.21
C GLU A 73 -23.65 -1.60 12.06
N ALA A 74 -22.34 -1.37 11.96
CA ALA A 74 -21.35 -2.43 11.90
C ALA A 74 -21.45 -3.33 13.15
N ALA A 75 -21.52 -2.76 14.35
CA ALA A 75 -21.60 -3.50 15.61
C ALA A 75 -22.83 -4.42 15.74
N LYS A 76 -23.90 -4.16 14.97
CA LYS A 76 -25.11 -5.00 14.92
C LYS A 76 -25.00 -6.14 13.90
N SER A 77 -23.98 -6.13 13.05
CA SER A 77 -23.81 -7.13 11.99
C SER A 77 -23.00 -8.33 12.47
N SER A 78 -23.25 -9.50 11.87
CA SER A 78 -22.43 -10.68 12.11
C SER A 78 -21.01 -10.46 11.61
N THR A 79 -20.05 -11.17 12.19
CA THR A 79 -18.65 -11.14 11.80
C THR A 79 -18.24 -12.41 11.06
N ILE A 80 -17.13 -12.31 10.32
CA ILE A 80 -16.47 -13.42 9.64
C ILE A 80 -14.96 -13.29 9.86
N SER A 81 -14.27 -14.42 10.05
CA SER A 81 -12.81 -14.44 10.16
C SER A 81 -12.20 -14.57 8.76
N VAL A 82 -11.36 -13.63 8.38
CA VAL A 82 -10.57 -13.68 7.14
C VAL A 82 -9.13 -13.98 7.50
N ILE A 83 -8.66 -15.17 7.10
CA ILE A 83 -7.29 -15.63 7.33
C ILE A 83 -6.49 -15.39 6.05
N LEU A 84 -5.38 -14.69 6.18
CA LEU A 84 -4.40 -14.52 5.11
C LEU A 84 -3.39 -15.65 5.23
N ALA A 85 -3.32 -16.51 4.22
CA ALA A 85 -2.38 -17.61 4.20
C ALA A 85 -0.95 -17.05 4.27
N ALA A 86 -0.16 -17.63 5.19
CA ALA A 86 1.26 -17.40 5.31
C ALA A 86 1.96 -17.73 3.98
N LYS A 87 2.99 -16.95 3.64
CA LYS A 87 3.78 -17.21 2.43
C LYS A 87 4.71 -18.39 2.66
N GLU A 88 5.36 -18.42 3.82
CA GLU A 88 6.22 -19.51 4.26
C GLU A 88 5.57 -20.27 5.42
N PRO A 89 5.81 -21.60 5.55
CA PRO A 89 5.22 -22.38 6.64
C PRO A 89 5.69 -21.96 8.04
N SER A 90 6.78 -21.19 8.12
CA SER A 90 7.28 -20.59 9.37
C SER A 90 6.54 -19.32 9.78
N ASP A 91 5.83 -18.67 8.85
CA ASP A 91 5.15 -17.41 9.15
C ASP A 91 3.80 -17.68 9.80
N GLU A 92 3.46 -16.87 10.82
CA GLU A 92 2.13 -16.93 11.43
C GLU A 92 1.08 -16.36 10.48
N ALA A 93 -0.01 -17.10 10.29
CA ALA A 93 -1.14 -16.63 9.49
C ALA A 93 -1.82 -15.44 10.17
N VAL A 94 -2.05 -14.36 9.42
CA VAL A 94 -2.69 -13.15 9.93
C VAL A 94 -4.20 -13.29 9.77
N SER A 95 -4.96 -13.16 10.87
CA SER A 95 -6.43 -13.24 10.85
C SER A 95 -7.09 -11.90 11.17
N TYR A 96 -8.16 -11.58 10.45
CA TYR A 96 -8.98 -10.40 10.66
C TYR A 96 -10.43 -10.80 10.94
N THR A 97 -11.01 -10.32 12.04
CA THR A 97 -12.45 -10.48 12.32
C THR A 97 -13.20 -9.27 11.77
N LEU A 98 -13.94 -9.47 10.69
CA LEU A 98 -14.58 -8.39 9.92
C LEU A 98 -16.09 -8.46 9.94
N HIS A 99 -16.74 -7.31 9.91
CA HIS A 99 -18.20 -7.18 9.88
C HIS A 99 -18.74 -7.49 8.48
N THR A 100 -19.58 -8.53 8.37
CA THR A 100 -20.05 -9.09 7.08
C THR A 100 -20.78 -8.07 6.21
N LYS A 101 -21.61 -7.20 6.82
CA LYS A 101 -22.32 -6.14 6.10
C LYS A 101 -21.36 -5.13 5.46
N GLN A 102 -20.34 -4.69 6.19
CA GLN A 102 -19.35 -3.74 5.68
C GLN A 102 -18.45 -4.38 4.63
N LEU A 103 -18.10 -5.66 4.82
CA LEU A 103 -17.31 -6.41 3.87
C LEU A 103 -18.04 -6.58 2.53
N ALA A 104 -19.34 -6.94 2.59
CA ALA A 104 -20.20 -7.10 1.42
C ALA A 104 -20.53 -5.76 0.72
N SER A 105 -20.52 -4.63 1.44
CA SER A 105 -20.80 -3.32 0.83
C SER A 105 -19.61 -2.78 0.04
N VAL A 106 -18.38 -3.19 0.37
CA VAL A 106 -17.15 -2.72 -0.26
C VAL A 106 -16.61 -3.69 -1.32
N SER A 107 -16.83 -4.99 -1.15
CA SER A 107 -16.28 -6.03 -2.02
C SER A 107 -17.37 -6.91 -2.61
N GLU A 108 -17.51 -6.86 -3.94
CA GLU A 108 -18.43 -7.74 -4.68
C GLU A 108 -18.02 -9.23 -4.57
N TYR A 109 -16.72 -9.51 -4.42
CA TYR A 109 -16.23 -10.86 -4.14
C TYR A 109 -16.83 -11.42 -2.85
N PHE A 110 -16.68 -10.69 -1.73
CA PHE A 110 -17.21 -11.14 -0.44
C PHE A 110 -18.73 -11.13 -0.41
N LYS A 111 -19.39 -10.19 -1.08
CA LYS A 111 -20.85 -10.18 -1.23
C LYS A 111 -21.36 -11.48 -1.87
N LYS A 112 -20.76 -11.90 -2.98
CA LYS A 112 -21.11 -13.17 -3.65
C LYS A 112 -20.78 -14.37 -2.77
N LEU A 113 -19.61 -14.36 -2.13
CA LEU A 113 -19.17 -15.43 -1.23
C LEU A 113 -20.15 -15.64 -0.08
N LEU A 114 -20.58 -14.58 0.60
CA LEU A 114 -21.51 -14.62 1.74
C LEU A 114 -22.94 -15.01 1.34
N GLN A 115 -23.34 -14.75 0.10
CA GLN A 115 -24.64 -15.17 -0.44
C GLN A 115 -24.65 -16.66 -0.84
N SER A 116 -23.48 -17.21 -1.21
CA SER A 116 -23.36 -18.61 -1.60
C SER A 116 -23.54 -19.58 -0.41
N PRO A 117 -24.15 -20.76 -0.59
CA PRO A 117 -24.30 -21.77 0.46
C PRO A 117 -23.00 -22.59 0.68
N GLY A 118 -21.85 -21.92 0.71
CA GLY A 118 -20.53 -22.54 0.85
C GLY A 118 -20.13 -22.88 2.29
N LYS A 119 -19.03 -23.62 2.45
CA LYS A 119 -18.45 -23.96 3.77
C LYS A 119 -18.04 -22.72 4.54
N GLU A 120 -17.60 -21.70 3.81
CA GLU A 120 -17.19 -20.40 4.34
C GLU A 120 -18.31 -19.74 5.15
N LYS A 121 -19.57 -19.96 4.76
CA LYS A 121 -20.73 -19.45 5.48
C LYS A 121 -21.05 -20.24 6.74
N THR A 122 -20.86 -21.56 6.70
CA THR A 122 -21.09 -22.45 7.85
C THR A 122 -19.99 -22.30 8.90
N ASP A 123 -18.74 -22.25 8.45
CA ASP A 123 -17.57 -22.20 9.31
C ASP A 123 -17.29 -20.77 9.81
N GLY A 124 -17.80 -19.75 9.10
CA GLY A 124 -17.52 -18.34 9.43
C GLY A 124 -16.06 -17.95 9.21
N VAL A 125 -15.36 -18.68 8.33
CA VAL A 125 -13.94 -18.51 8.03
C VAL A 125 -13.73 -18.46 6.52
N VAL A 126 -12.99 -17.47 6.05
CA VAL A 126 -12.51 -17.36 4.67
C VAL A 126 -11.00 -17.33 4.70
N THR A 127 -10.36 -18.22 3.93
CA THR A 127 -8.90 -18.19 3.77
C THR A 127 -8.55 -17.62 2.41
N LEU A 128 -7.80 -16.51 2.39
CA LEU A 128 -7.24 -15.93 1.16
C LEU A 128 -5.82 -16.48 0.95
N SER A 129 -5.48 -16.81 -0.29
CA SER A 129 -4.13 -17.27 -0.62
C SER A 129 -3.09 -16.16 -0.44
N ALA A 130 -1.86 -16.52 -0.09
CA ALA A 130 -0.74 -15.57 0.03
C ALA A 130 -0.51 -14.79 -1.28
N SER A 131 -0.80 -15.44 -2.41
CA SER A 131 -0.75 -14.81 -3.73
C SER A 131 -1.81 -13.73 -3.91
N SER A 132 -3.01 -13.83 -3.32
CA SER A 132 -4.09 -12.88 -3.59
C SER A 132 -4.08 -11.67 -2.65
N ALA A 133 -3.54 -11.80 -1.44
CA ALA A 133 -3.61 -10.75 -0.43
C ALA A 133 -2.34 -10.62 0.41
N HIS A 134 -1.58 -9.54 0.18
CA HIS A 134 -0.47 -9.17 1.05
C HIS A 134 -1.01 -8.60 2.39
N PRO A 135 -0.52 -9.04 3.57
CA PRO A 135 -1.08 -8.64 4.87
C PRO A 135 -1.17 -7.13 5.09
N VAL A 136 -0.13 -6.39 4.71
CA VAL A 136 -0.09 -4.93 4.87
C VAL A 136 -1.11 -4.23 3.98
N ALA A 137 -1.25 -4.66 2.71
CA ALA A 137 -2.25 -4.09 1.80
C ALA A 137 -3.67 -4.43 2.26
N PHE A 138 -3.87 -5.62 2.82
CA PHE A 138 -5.14 -6.02 3.40
C PHE A 138 -5.52 -5.20 4.63
N GLY A 139 -4.55 -4.84 5.49
CA GLY A 139 -4.77 -3.90 6.58
C GLY A 139 -5.33 -2.55 6.10
N TYR A 140 -4.82 -2.02 4.98
CA TYR A 140 -5.36 -0.79 4.36
C TYR A 140 -6.73 -0.98 3.72
N PHE A 141 -7.02 -2.17 3.17
CA PHE A 141 -8.38 -2.52 2.75
C PHE A 141 -9.35 -2.49 3.94
N VAL A 142 -8.96 -3.02 5.11
CA VAL A 142 -9.78 -2.97 6.33
C VAL A 142 -10.00 -1.52 6.78
N GLN A 143 -8.96 -0.68 6.76
CA GLN A 143 -9.10 0.74 7.08
C GLN A 143 -10.08 1.44 6.11
N PHE A 144 -9.96 1.17 4.81
CA PHE A 144 -10.87 1.70 3.80
C PHE A 144 -12.31 1.23 4.02
N MET A 145 -12.51 -0.01 4.43
CA MET A 145 -13.84 -0.56 4.64
C MET A 145 -14.64 0.24 5.67
N TYR A 146 -13.98 0.63 6.77
CA TYR A 146 -14.58 1.39 7.86
C TYR A 146 -14.58 2.90 7.64
N ASN A 147 -13.52 3.47 7.03
CA ASN A 147 -13.35 4.92 6.93
C ASN A 147 -13.64 5.48 5.53
N LYS A 148 -13.98 4.62 4.56
CA LYS A 148 -14.12 4.94 3.12
C LYS A 148 -12.87 5.62 2.53
N ASN A 149 -11.75 5.50 3.22
CA ASN A 149 -10.45 6.03 2.88
C ASN A 149 -9.39 5.25 3.67
N TYR A 150 -8.15 5.26 3.20
CA TYR A 150 -7.02 4.69 3.91
C TYR A 150 -5.87 5.69 3.98
N LEU A 151 -5.09 5.63 5.06
CA LEU A 151 -3.95 6.50 5.32
C LEU A 151 -2.74 5.62 5.51
N LEU A 152 -1.69 5.85 4.72
CA LEU A 152 -0.45 5.12 4.90
C LEU A 152 0.18 5.48 6.24
N ASP A 153 0.80 4.49 6.89
CA ASP A 153 1.64 4.73 8.04
C ASP A 153 2.86 5.56 7.61
N THR A 154 3.36 6.40 8.50
CA THR A 154 4.64 7.09 8.37
C THR A 154 5.79 6.18 7.91
N GLN A 155 5.79 4.91 8.33
CA GLN A 155 6.81 3.93 7.93
C GLN A 155 6.70 3.55 6.44
N HIS A 156 5.52 3.68 5.85
CA HIS A 156 5.23 3.34 4.47
C HIS A 156 5.23 4.53 3.52
N THR A 157 5.36 5.77 4.03
CA THR A 157 5.35 6.99 3.21
C THR A 157 6.49 7.01 2.18
N ALA A 158 7.68 6.53 2.54
CA ALA A 158 8.84 6.47 1.64
C ALA A 158 8.60 5.57 0.40
N ILE A 159 7.74 4.56 0.55
CA ILE A 159 7.36 3.60 -0.49
C ILE A 159 5.89 3.74 -0.88
N ALA A 160 5.30 4.93 -0.68
CA ALA A 160 3.88 5.17 -0.90
C ALA A 160 3.37 4.73 -2.29
N PRO A 161 4.09 4.99 -3.42
CA PRO A 161 3.65 4.52 -4.73
C PRO A 161 3.50 3.00 -4.79
N VAL A 162 4.42 2.25 -4.20
CA VAL A 162 4.38 0.78 -4.15
C VAL A 162 3.17 0.32 -3.36
N MET A 163 2.91 0.93 -2.20
CA MET A 163 1.77 0.59 -1.36
C MET A 163 0.43 0.87 -2.06
N HIS A 164 0.28 2.02 -2.71
CA HIS A 164 -0.94 2.34 -3.46
C HIS A 164 -1.17 1.35 -4.61
N ALA A 165 -0.12 0.92 -5.31
CA ALA A 165 -0.22 -0.10 -6.34
C ALA A 165 -0.59 -1.49 -5.77
N MET A 166 -0.01 -1.91 -4.65
CA MET A 166 -0.40 -3.16 -3.97
C MET A 166 -1.86 -3.14 -3.54
N ILE A 167 -2.34 -2.02 -3.01
CA ILE A 167 -3.75 -1.84 -2.61
C ILE A 167 -4.66 -1.85 -3.84
N TYR A 168 -4.25 -1.25 -4.95
CA TYR A 168 -4.98 -1.30 -6.21
C TYR A 168 -5.15 -2.74 -6.71
N ILE A 169 -4.07 -3.52 -6.72
CA ILE A 169 -4.08 -4.92 -7.17
C ILE A 169 -4.98 -5.76 -6.26
N LEU A 170 -4.87 -5.57 -4.93
CA LEU A 170 -5.78 -6.21 -3.97
C LEU A 170 -7.24 -5.84 -4.23
N ALA A 171 -7.52 -4.56 -4.49
CA ALA A 171 -8.86 -4.07 -4.77
C ALA A 171 -9.44 -4.70 -6.04
N ASP A 172 -8.63 -4.91 -7.07
CA ASP A 172 -9.04 -5.63 -8.27
C ASP A 172 -9.38 -7.10 -7.96
N HIS A 173 -8.51 -7.80 -7.24
CA HIS A 173 -8.75 -9.19 -6.81
C HIS A 173 -10.02 -9.35 -5.98
N LEU A 174 -10.28 -8.42 -5.06
CA LEU A 174 -11.47 -8.43 -4.21
C LEU A 174 -12.70 -7.82 -4.89
N SER A 175 -12.61 -7.41 -6.15
CA SER A 175 -13.69 -6.72 -6.86
C SER A 175 -14.24 -5.51 -6.07
N ALA A 176 -13.35 -4.73 -5.47
CA ALA A 176 -13.64 -3.55 -4.66
C ALA A 176 -13.42 -2.27 -5.48
N ALA A 177 -14.36 -1.96 -6.37
CA ALA A 177 -14.21 -0.90 -7.38
C ALA A 177 -13.91 0.49 -6.79
N THR A 178 -14.55 0.87 -5.67
CA THR A 178 -14.34 2.17 -5.02
C THR A 178 -12.93 2.30 -4.44
N LEU A 179 -12.40 1.23 -3.83
CA LEU A 179 -11.01 1.19 -3.37
C LEU A 179 -10.02 1.22 -4.54
N LYS A 180 -10.34 0.53 -5.64
CA LYS A 180 -9.52 0.55 -6.87
C LYS A 180 -9.39 1.97 -7.42
N THR A 181 -10.49 2.72 -7.49
CA THR A 181 -10.48 4.14 -7.89
C THR A 181 -9.74 5.02 -6.88
N CYS A 182 -9.96 4.82 -5.58
CA CYS A 182 -9.26 5.58 -4.53
C CYS A 182 -7.74 5.37 -4.58
N SER A 183 -7.30 4.12 -4.75
CA SER A 183 -5.88 3.77 -4.78
C SER A 183 -5.14 4.28 -6.00
N ILE A 184 -5.74 4.23 -7.19
CA ILE A 184 -5.10 4.81 -8.38
C ILE A 184 -5.03 6.34 -8.31
N SER A 185 -6.01 7.00 -7.68
CA SER A 185 -5.95 8.44 -7.44
C SER A 185 -4.77 8.78 -6.53
N LYS A 186 -4.67 8.13 -5.36
CA LYS A 186 -3.57 8.34 -4.42
C LYS A 186 -2.20 7.97 -5.00
N LEU A 187 -2.14 6.97 -5.89
CA LEU A 187 -0.92 6.65 -6.62
C LEU A 187 -0.49 7.79 -7.54
N LYS A 188 -1.42 8.39 -8.29
CA LYS A 188 -1.12 9.55 -9.14
C LYS A 188 -0.62 10.72 -8.30
N ASP A 189 -1.27 10.98 -7.17
CA ASP A 189 -0.87 12.04 -6.24
C ASP A 189 0.55 11.79 -5.72
N ALA A 190 0.84 10.57 -5.26
CA ALA A 190 2.17 10.19 -4.76
C ALA A 190 3.28 10.23 -5.82
N LEU A 191 2.95 9.98 -7.09
CA LEU A 191 3.91 10.07 -8.20
C LEU A 191 4.19 11.53 -8.61
N ASN A 192 3.17 12.40 -8.51
CA ASN A 192 3.24 13.81 -8.88
C ASN A 192 3.67 14.74 -7.72
N ASP A 193 3.81 14.21 -6.51
CA ASP A 193 4.27 14.99 -5.35
C ASP A 193 5.73 15.45 -5.54
N ALA A 194 5.89 16.74 -5.83
CA ALA A 194 7.20 17.36 -6.04
C ALA A 194 8.05 17.40 -4.76
N LEU A 195 7.43 17.43 -3.58
CA LEU A 195 8.12 17.49 -2.30
C LEU A 195 8.62 16.10 -1.88
N ASN A 196 7.82 15.06 -2.17
CA ASN A 196 8.13 13.68 -1.81
C ASN A 196 8.38 12.82 -3.05
N ARG A 197 9.22 13.32 -3.97
CA ARG A 197 9.52 12.62 -5.21
C ARG A 197 10.06 11.20 -4.91
N PRO A 198 9.45 10.14 -5.47
CA PRO A 198 9.89 8.77 -5.19
C PRO A 198 11.35 8.52 -5.63
N SER A 199 12.10 7.75 -4.86
CA SER A 199 13.45 7.30 -5.26
C SER A 199 13.38 6.36 -6.47
N ASP A 200 14.47 6.27 -7.24
CA ASP A 200 14.55 5.38 -8.40
C ASP A 200 14.30 3.91 -8.00
N LEU A 201 14.79 3.49 -6.82
CA LEU A 201 14.55 2.15 -6.29
C LEU A 201 13.06 1.91 -5.99
N THR A 202 12.34 2.90 -5.45
CA THR A 202 10.89 2.83 -5.25
C THR A 202 10.15 2.70 -6.58
N ILE A 203 10.58 3.41 -7.63
CA ILE A 203 10.00 3.26 -8.98
C ILE A 203 10.26 1.86 -9.55
N LEU A 204 11.46 1.31 -9.38
CA LEU A 204 11.75 -0.06 -9.81
C LEU A 204 10.96 -1.10 -9.00
N GLY A 205 10.72 -0.86 -7.69
CA GLY A 205 9.81 -1.66 -6.88
C GLY A 205 8.36 -1.58 -7.36
N LEU A 206 7.92 -0.40 -7.78
CA LEU A 206 6.59 -0.18 -8.36
C LEU A 206 6.43 -0.95 -9.67
N VAL A 207 7.42 -0.87 -10.57
CA VAL A 207 7.42 -1.63 -11.83
C VAL A 207 7.31 -3.13 -11.55
N ASP A 208 8.15 -3.66 -10.65
CA ASP A 208 8.13 -5.07 -10.27
C ASP A 208 6.75 -5.52 -9.79
N VAL A 209 6.15 -4.80 -8.82
CA VAL A 209 4.83 -5.13 -8.28
C VAL A 209 3.75 -5.13 -9.36
N VAL A 210 3.76 -4.14 -10.26
CA VAL A 210 2.72 -3.97 -11.28
C VAL A 210 2.85 -5.04 -12.38
N TYR A 211 4.04 -5.22 -12.94
CA TYR A 211 4.24 -6.15 -14.06
C TYR A 211 4.17 -7.62 -13.63
N ARG A 212 4.68 -7.96 -12.44
CA ARG A 212 4.54 -9.32 -11.89
C ARG A 212 3.08 -9.75 -11.73
N ARG A 213 2.18 -8.80 -11.47
CA ARG A 213 0.76 -9.06 -11.20
C ARG A 213 -0.13 -8.96 -12.42
N THR A 214 0.19 -8.06 -13.34
CA THR A 214 -0.57 -7.85 -14.58
C THR A 214 -0.03 -8.64 -15.77
N GLY A 215 1.20 -9.15 -15.71
CA GLY A 215 1.85 -9.91 -16.78
C GLY A 215 1.47 -11.40 -16.82
N ARG A 216 0.92 -11.96 -15.74
CA ARG A 216 0.46 -13.35 -15.73
C ARG A 216 -0.75 -13.49 -16.64
N LYS A 217 -0.57 -14.22 -17.75
CA LYS A 217 -1.67 -14.62 -18.63
C LYS A 217 -2.71 -15.40 -17.84
N LYS A 218 -3.99 -15.09 -18.07
CA LYS A 218 -5.14 -15.76 -17.45
C LYS A 218 -5.23 -17.27 -17.72
N GLU A 219 -4.36 -17.82 -18.56
CA GLU A 219 -4.42 -19.22 -19.02
C GLU A 219 -4.24 -20.24 -17.88
N ASP A 220 -3.61 -19.86 -16.76
CA ASP A 220 -3.46 -20.75 -15.58
C ASP A 220 -4.48 -20.49 -14.45
N SER A 221 -5.45 -19.60 -14.66
CA SER A 221 -6.46 -19.24 -13.66
C SER A 221 -7.82 -19.92 -13.87
N GLU A 222 -7.84 -21.13 -14.45
CA GLU A 222 -9.01 -21.99 -14.24
C GLU A 222 -9.10 -22.32 -12.74
N PRO A 223 -10.27 -22.11 -12.10
CA PRO A 223 -10.45 -22.47 -10.71
C PRO A 223 -10.23 -23.97 -10.60
N VAL A 224 -9.15 -24.37 -9.92
CA VAL A 224 -8.95 -25.75 -9.46
C VAL A 224 -10.07 -26.03 -8.45
N LEU A 225 -11.26 -26.37 -8.97
CA LEU A 225 -12.34 -26.98 -8.24
C LEU A 225 -11.83 -28.34 -7.77
N SER A 226 -11.14 -28.29 -6.63
CA SER A 226 -10.86 -29.36 -5.68
C SER A 226 -10.99 -30.78 -6.26
N LYS A 227 -10.00 -31.19 -7.07
CA LYS A 227 -9.71 -32.63 -7.23
C LYS A 227 -9.36 -33.15 -5.84
N LYS A 228 -10.33 -33.83 -5.20
CA LYS A 228 -10.21 -34.54 -3.93
C LYS A 228 -8.88 -35.31 -3.87
N ARG A 229 -7.86 -34.74 -3.23
CA ARG A 229 -6.69 -35.50 -2.78
C ARG A 229 -7.15 -36.36 -1.61
N LYS A 230 -7.21 -37.68 -1.82
CA LYS A 230 -7.27 -38.67 -0.73
C LYS A 230 -5.99 -38.48 0.10
N LEU A 231 -6.11 -37.86 1.28
CA LEU A 231 -5.03 -37.89 2.26
C LEU A 231 -4.91 -39.32 2.79
N ALA A 232 -3.78 -39.96 2.52
CA ALA A 232 -3.33 -41.12 3.28
C ALA A 232 -2.84 -40.64 4.65
N SER A 233 -3.33 -41.33 5.68
CA SER A 233 -2.94 -41.15 7.08
C SER A 233 -1.45 -41.45 7.26
N VAL A 234 -0.65 -40.45 7.58
CA VAL A 234 0.76 -40.60 7.99
C VAL A 234 0.81 -40.33 9.49
N LYS A 235 1.19 -41.38 10.24
CA LYS A 235 1.55 -41.30 11.66
C LYS A 235 2.93 -40.65 11.77
N SER A 236 3.03 -39.58 12.55
CA SER A 236 4.32 -38.96 12.88
C SER A 236 4.81 -39.46 14.24
N GLU A 237 6.02 -40.01 14.21
CA GLU A 237 6.86 -40.39 15.34
C GLU A 237 7.73 -39.19 15.70
N VAL A 238 7.81 -38.87 16.99
CA VAL A 238 8.50 -37.70 17.54
C VAL A 238 9.97 -38.02 17.73
N GLN A 239 10.87 -37.18 17.21
CA GLN A 239 12.28 -37.20 17.57
C GLN A 239 12.75 -35.78 17.90
N GLU A 240 13.10 -35.58 19.17
CA GLU A 240 13.79 -34.39 19.68
C GLU A 240 15.26 -34.41 19.27
N VAL A 241 15.76 -33.29 18.75
CA VAL A 241 17.20 -32.98 18.74
C VAL A 241 17.35 -31.47 18.98
N GLY A 242 18.14 -31.12 19.99
CA GLY A 242 18.44 -29.74 20.38
C GLY A 242 19.78 -29.20 19.87
N ARG A 243 20.05 -27.97 20.34
CA ARG A 243 21.29 -27.14 20.26
C ARG A 243 21.57 -26.50 18.88
N ASP A 244 22.12 -25.30 18.73
CA ASP A 244 23.01 -24.47 19.56
C ASP A 244 22.81 -22.96 19.28
N GLU A 245 23.17 -22.13 20.26
CA GLU A 245 23.26 -20.66 20.17
C GLU A 245 24.57 -20.17 19.51
N LYS A 246 24.53 -18.95 18.92
CA LYS A 246 25.57 -17.87 18.80
C LYS A 246 25.85 -17.37 17.35
N PRO A 247 26.48 -16.18 17.17
CA PRO A 247 26.10 -14.86 17.68
C PRO A 247 26.19 -13.75 16.59
N SER A 248 25.49 -12.65 16.87
CA SER A 248 25.76 -11.23 16.52
C SER A 248 27.00 -10.89 15.66
N SER A 249 26.78 -10.16 14.55
CA SER A 249 27.82 -9.34 13.91
C SER A 249 27.27 -8.04 13.27
N MET A 250 27.74 -6.93 13.85
CA MET A 250 28.19 -5.66 13.24
C MET A 250 27.35 -4.97 12.15
N LEU A 251 26.73 -3.85 12.57
CA LEU A 251 26.13 -2.81 11.72
C LEU A 251 27.18 -1.75 11.34
N PHE A 252 27.50 -1.66 10.03
CA PHE A 252 28.21 -0.52 9.44
C PHE A 252 27.21 0.43 8.76
N GLY A 253 27.24 1.70 9.17
CA GLY A 253 26.43 2.78 8.62
C GLY A 253 26.80 3.14 7.18
N LEU A 254 25.78 3.32 6.33
CA LEU A 254 25.85 4.01 5.05
C LEU A 254 24.43 4.47 4.64
N GLY A 255 24.29 5.75 4.26
CA GLY A 255 23.37 6.28 3.25
C GLY A 255 21.86 6.17 3.48
N LYS A 256 21.13 7.28 3.25
CA LYS A 256 19.64 7.30 3.25
C LYS A 256 19.02 6.25 2.31
N ASP A 257 19.75 5.77 1.32
CA ASP A 257 19.27 4.77 0.34
C ASP A 257 19.11 3.34 0.91
N LYS A 258 19.75 3.00 2.05
CA LYS A 258 19.60 1.65 2.63
C LYS A 258 18.20 1.39 3.19
N LYS A 259 17.54 2.42 3.73
CA LYS A 259 16.24 2.25 4.39
C LYS A 259 15.12 1.90 3.41
N ASP A 260 15.08 2.56 2.26
CA ASP A 260 14.08 2.26 1.22
C ASP A 260 14.24 0.83 0.70
N SER A 261 15.48 0.40 0.52
CA SER A 261 15.82 -0.95 0.08
C SER A 261 15.31 -2.00 1.08
N GLU A 262 15.60 -1.82 2.37
CA GLU A 262 15.18 -2.74 3.43
C GLU A 262 13.65 -2.82 3.56
N LEU A 263 12.94 -1.69 3.42
CA LEU A 263 11.48 -1.68 3.40
C LEU A 263 10.91 -2.45 2.20
N LEU A 264 11.51 -2.33 1.01
CA LEU A 264 11.08 -3.08 -0.16
C LEU A 264 11.33 -4.60 -0.02
N TYR A 265 12.42 -5.01 0.63
CA TYR A 265 12.70 -6.42 0.91
C TYR A 265 11.82 -6.99 2.02
N GLY A 266 11.51 -6.19 3.05
CA GLY A 266 10.62 -6.58 4.15
C GLY A 266 9.18 -6.85 3.72
N LEU A 267 8.75 -6.34 2.56
CA LEU A 267 7.45 -6.66 1.96
C LEU A 267 7.39 -8.08 1.36
N GLY A 268 8.44 -8.90 1.50
CA GLY A 268 8.38 -10.31 1.13
C GLY A 268 8.04 -10.56 -0.34
N ILE A 269 8.36 -9.60 -1.23
CA ILE A 269 8.18 -9.72 -2.68
C ILE A 269 9.23 -10.73 -3.19
N GLY A 270 8.93 -12.01 -3.03
CA GLY A 270 9.80 -13.13 -3.42
C GLY A 270 9.31 -13.81 -4.70
N PHE A 271 10.25 -14.46 -5.36
CA PHE A 271 10.25 -14.78 -6.77
C PHE A 271 9.87 -16.24 -7.02
N ASP A 272 8.68 -16.49 -7.59
CA ASP A 272 8.37 -17.72 -8.31
C ASP A 272 8.11 -17.35 -9.77
N ALA A 273 9.10 -17.63 -10.62
CA ALA A 273 9.08 -17.28 -12.04
C ALA A 273 8.70 -18.51 -12.89
N ASP A 274 7.52 -18.45 -13.52
CA ASP A 274 7.17 -19.29 -14.66
C ASP A 274 6.98 -18.39 -15.88
N THR A 275 7.79 -18.60 -16.90
CA THR A 275 7.87 -17.73 -18.09
C THR A 275 6.97 -18.24 -19.21
N ALA A 276 5.89 -17.50 -19.52
CA ALA A 276 5.05 -17.69 -20.71
C ALA A 276 5.04 -16.44 -21.61
N LYS A 277 4.92 -16.66 -22.92
CA LYS A 277 5.06 -15.64 -23.98
C LYS A 277 3.87 -14.66 -24.03
N PRO A 278 4.02 -13.33 -24.21
CA PRO A 278 2.91 -12.36 -24.12
C PRO A 278 1.98 -12.29 -25.36
N SER A 279 0.70 -11.93 -25.15
CA SER A 279 -0.30 -11.62 -26.19
C SER A 279 -0.78 -10.16 -26.08
N PRO A 280 -1.15 -9.49 -27.18
CA PRO A 280 -1.51 -8.07 -27.17
C PRO A 280 -2.98 -7.87 -26.74
N SER A 281 -3.22 -7.35 -25.54
CA SER A 281 -4.56 -7.03 -25.04
C SER A 281 -4.57 -5.70 -24.29
N THR A 282 -5.61 -4.90 -24.51
CA THR A 282 -6.06 -3.71 -23.76
C THR A 282 -5.18 -3.34 -22.56
N THR A 283 -4.44 -2.25 -22.69
CA THR A 283 -3.46 -1.80 -21.70
C THR A 283 -4.15 -1.53 -20.36
N ASP A 284 -3.74 -2.28 -19.34
CA ASP A 284 -4.19 -2.07 -17.98
C ASP A 284 -3.89 -0.61 -17.54
N PRO A 285 -4.83 0.11 -16.90
CA PRO A 285 -4.64 1.51 -16.57
C PRO A 285 -3.55 1.74 -15.52
N LEU A 286 -3.27 0.77 -14.63
CA LEU A 286 -2.14 0.83 -13.70
C LEU A 286 -0.82 0.67 -14.45
N ARG A 287 -0.71 -0.30 -15.36
CA ARG A 287 0.48 -0.46 -16.23
C ARG A 287 0.74 0.81 -17.03
N SER A 288 -0.30 1.37 -17.65
CA SER A 288 -0.20 2.57 -18.46
C SER A 288 0.33 3.76 -17.67
N LEU A 289 -0.21 3.97 -16.45
CA LEU A 289 0.24 5.03 -15.55
C LEU A 289 1.71 4.86 -15.17
N VAL A 290 2.09 3.64 -14.78
CA VAL A 290 3.46 3.34 -14.35
C VAL A 290 4.43 3.49 -15.52
N ALA A 291 4.13 2.93 -16.69
CA ALA A 291 4.95 3.06 -17.89
C ALA A 291 5.15 4.52 -18.30
N GLN A 292 4.08 5.32 -18.31
CA GLN A 292 4.15 6.76 -18.61
C GLN A 292 5.07 7.51 -17.64
N TYR A 293 4.97 7.24 -16.34
CA TYR A 293 5.84 7.86 -15.35
C TYR A 293 7.30 7.42 -15.50
N THR A 294 7.49 6.13 -15.79
CA THR A 294 8.81 5.51 -15.93
C THR A 294 9.54 6.02 -17.18
N LYS A 295 8.80 6.29 -18.26
CA LYS A 295 9.31 6.93 -19.48
C LYS A 295 10.01 8.26 -19.22
N GLY A 296 9.42 9.10 -18.35
CA GLY A 296 10.03 10.37 -17.94
C GLY A 296 11.31 10.23 -17.12
N ARG A 297 11.62 9.03 -16.59
CA ARG A 297 12.79 8.75 -15.74
C ARG A 297 13.72 7.69 -16.32
N TRP A 298 13.47 7.24 -17.55
CA TRP A 298 14.13 6.08 -18.15
C TRP A 298 15.65 6.18 -18.15
N GLU A 299 16.19 7.36 -18.46
CA GLU A 299 17.62 7.61 -18.53
C GLU A 299 18.35 7.35 -17.20
N SER A 300 17.70 7.62 -16.07
CA SER A 300 18.25 7.31 -14.74
C SER A 300 18.11 5.82 -14.44
N LEU A 301 16.93 5.26 -14.70
CA LEU A 301 16.54 3.91 -14.29
C LEU A 301 17.33 2.81 -15.01
N LYS A 302 17.63 2.98 -16.31
CA LYS A 302 18.33 1.95 -17.12
C LYS A 302 19.72 1.57 -16.60
N ASN A 303 20.33 2.45 -15.80
CA ASN A 303 21.65 2.21 -15.21
C ASN A 303 21.63 1.23 -14.03
N TYR A 304 20.48 1.05 -13.37
CA TYR A 304 20.33 0.14 -12.24
C TYR A 304 20.32 -1.33 -12.67
N ALA A 305 21.05 -2.18 -11.96
CA ALA A 305 21.07 -3.63 -12.20
C ALA A 305 19.66 -4.25 -12.08
N LYS A 306 18.86 -3.76 -11.13
CA LYS A 306 17.47 -4.19 -10.95
C LYS A 306 16.59 -3.87 -12.17
N CYS A 307 16.80 -2.72 -12.83
CA CYS A 307 16.08 -2.40 -14.07
C CYS A 307 16.39 -3.42 -15.18
N ARG A 308 17.67 -3.76 -15.37
CA ARG A 308 18.07 -4.79 -16.35
C ARG A 308 17.44 -6.15 -16.05
N SER A 309 17.38 -6.55 -14.78
CA SER A 309 16.68 -7.78 -14.37
C SER A 309 15.20 -7.74 -14.71
N LEU A 310 14.52 -6.63 -14.44
CA LEU A 310 13.10 -6.46 -14.75
C LEU A 310 12.81 -6.49 -16.25
N LEU A 311 13.72 -6.01 -17.09
CA LEU A 311 13.56 -6.08 -18.55
C LEU A 311 13.69 -7.51 -19.09
N VAL A 312 14.49 -8.34 -18.43
CA VAL A 312 14.60 -9.77 -18.76
C VAL A 312 13.35 -10.52 -18.29
N GLU A 313 12.85 -10.22 -17.09
CA GLU A 313 11.66 -10.86 -16.53
C GLU A 313 10.36 -10.42 -17.22
N PHE A 314 10.27 -9.14 -17.60
CA PHE A 314 9.07 -8.51 -18.17
C PHE A 314 9.42 -7.75 -19.46
N PRO A 315 9.64 -8.42 -20.60
CA PRO A 315 9.98 -7.75 -21.86
C PRO A 315 8.89 -6.76 -22.34
N GLU A 316 7.62 -6.99 -21.96
CA GLU A 316 6.51 -6.09 -22.24
C GLU A 316 6.63 -4.74 -21.52
N PHE A 317 7.34 -4.67 -20.39
CA PHE A 317 7.62 -3.39 -19.72
C PHE A 317 8.44 -2.47 -20.62
N TYR A 318 9.42 -3.01 -21.34
CA TYR A 318 10.20 -2.22 -22.30
C TYR A 318 9.33 -1.65 -23.42
N ALA A 319 8.40 -2.46 -23.94
CA ALA A 319 7.48 -2.06 -25.00
C ALA A 319 6.50 -0.96 -24.54
N ASP A 320 6.06 -0.99 -23.28
CA ASP A 320 5.16 0.03 -22.73
C ASP A 320 5.87 1.38 -22.46
N VAL A 321 7.19 1.35 -22.22
CA VAL A 321 7.97 2.55 -21.86
C VAL A 321 8.44 3.35 -23.08
N ILE A 322 8.71 2.70 -24.21
CA ILE A 322 9.24 3.33 -25.45
C ILE A 322 8.11 3.92 -26.28
#